data_AF-A0A961AZP5-F1
#
_entry.id   AF-A0A961AZP5-F1
#
_cell.length_a   1.000
_cell.length_b   1.000
_cell.length_c   1.000
_cell.angle_alpha   90.00
_cell.angle_beta   90.00
_cell.angle_gamma   90.00
#
_symmetry.space_group_name_H-M   'P 1'
#
loop_
_entity.id
_entity.type
_entity.pdbx_description
1 polymer ?
#
loop_
_entity_poly.entity_id
_entity_poly.type
_entity_poly.pdbx_seq_one_letter_code
_entity_poly.pdbx_strand_id
1 'polypeptide(L)'
;MIRVAAIGFLCTTLVVSYWFADPERFSRISDVFAGLISRNERIDQNAFESAALGRVNALRAQLSQRPVAVSDEIQVALQNFAATRNRLGDTSLNAVFKDLQKRFPGLEQLSATMLFDPSVVGLLEGLDRWKDTTHPEFEQLNTLVFRDGLRQGCIAVLSRRLPAFDLETANREGGRFHKICPHCGAAHAIEFDRRHSDTLILSCPNCGVPYDVIASDTGGHFRRATDFLESFRLPETEAYAKLPEQARLLAIWSAVIRACDYEYDAKNLKLGEAWRTPSQTWTDKRGDCEDTSLLLADALLSAGIEARVAVGWNQRIGSHAWCVARVGGEQFVLESTLRADARSPDPKLLTVAAAAGEYLPEQLFDREALYFRPKARAVNDRPPRCDDYWDAAIWSELRP
;
A
#
# COMPACT_ATOMS: atom_id res chain seq x y z
N MET A 1 -65.31 -8.17 -27.63
CA MET A 1 -64.44 -7.27 -26.86
C MET A 1 -63.51 -8.11 -26.03
N ILE A 2 -62.23 -8.25 -26.43
CA ILE A 2 -61.11 -8.79 -25.62
C ILE A 2 -59.82 -8.74 -26.47
N ARG A 3 -58.76 -8.23 -25.83
CA ARG A 3 -57.30 -8.41 -26.00
C ARG A 3 -56.51 -7.84 -27.19
N VAL A 4 -55.70 -6.86 -26.81
CA VAL A 4 -54.34 -6.50 -27.28
C VAL A 4 -53.33 -7.55 -26.79
N ALA A 5 -52.42 -8.03 -27.65
CA ALA A 5 -51.12 -8.62 -27.26
C ALA A 5 -50.16 -8.83 -28.46
N ALA A 6 -48.86 -8.61 -28.19
CA ALA A 6 -47.67 -9.22 -28.80
C ALA A 6 -47.02 -8.61 -30.07
N ILE A 7 -46.28 -7.51 -29.88
CA ILE A 7 -45.05 -7.21 -30.64
C ILE A 7 -44.04 -6.61 -29.65
N GLY A 8 -43.11 -7.41 -29.12
CA GLY A 8 -42.17 -6.88 -28.12
C GLY A 8 -41.03 -7.77 -27.64
N PHE A 9 -40.78 -8.93 -28.26
CA PHE A 9 -39.79 -9.89 -27.71
C PHE A 9 -38.79 -10.49 -28.71
N LEU A 10 -38.69 -9.94 -29.93
CA LEU A 10 -37.80 -10.48 -30.97
C LEU A 10 -36.59 -9.60 -31.32
N CYS A 11 -36.41 -8.44 -30.67
CA CYS A 11 -35.30 -7.52 -31.00
C CYS A 11 -34.05 -7.67 -30.15
N THR A 12 -34.09 -8.30 -28.98
CA THR A 12 -32.94 -8.29 -28.04
C THR A 12 -31.91 -9.39 -28.31
N THR A 13 -32.30 -10.52 -28.91
CA THR A 13 -31.39 -11.66 -29.14
C THR A 13 -30.63 -11.59 -30.46
N LEU A 14 -31.10 -10.81 -31.45
CA LEU A 14 -30.41 -10.63 -32.74
C LEU A 14 -29.35 -9.52 -32.70
N VAL A 15 -29.43 -8.61 -31.73
CA VAL A 15 -28.49 -7.49 -31.59
C VAL A 15 -27.16 -7.97 -31.00
N VAL A 16 -27.15 -8.86 -30.00
CA VAL A 16 -25.89 -9.26 -29.34
C VAL A 16 -24.96 -10.11 -30.23
N SER A 17 -25.52 -10.86 -31.19
CA SER A 17 -24.73 -11.71 -32.11
C SER A 17 -24.12 -10.95 -33.29
N TYR A 18 -24.61 -9.75 -33.58
CA TYR A 18 -24.12 -8.91 -34.69
C TYR A 18 -23.06 -7.89 -34.26
N TRP A 19 -22.81 -7.75 -32.95
CA TRP A 19 -21.92 -6.74 -32.38
C TRP A 19 -20.42 -7.09 -32.44
N PHE A 20 -20.07 -8.33 -32.77
CA PHE A 20 -18.67 -8.80 -32.79
C PHE A 20 -18.08 -9.00 -34.20
N ALA A 21 -18.78 -8.65 -35.27
CA ALA A 21 -18.42 -9.10 -36.63
C ALA A 21 -17.74 -8.06 -37.56
N ASP A 22 -17.84 -6.74 -37.31
CA ASP A 22 -17.28 -5.76 -38.27
C ASP A 22 -16.97 -4.38 -37.63
N PRO A 23 -15.68 -4.10 -37.30
CA PRO A 23 -15.25 -2.81 -36.77
C PRO A 23 -15.38 -1.63 -37.75
N GLU A 24 -15.35 -1.86 -39.07
CA GLU A 24 -15.38 -0.77 -40.07
C GLU A 24 -16.79 -0.18 -40.25
N ARG A 25 -17.82 -0.96 -39.95
CA ARG A 25 -19.21 -0.47 -39.99
C ARG A 25 -19.53 0.51 -38.85
N PHE A 26 -18.78 0.46 -37.75
CA PHE A 26 -18.96 1.35 -36.61
C PHE A 26 -18.46 2.77 -36.91
N SER A 27 -17.31 2.93 -37.60
CA SER A 27 -16.79 4.27 -37.94
C SER A 27 -17.76 5.04 -38.84
N ARG A 28 -18.40 4.34 -39.78
CA ARG A 28 -19.40 4.97 -40.66
C ARG A 28 -20.67 5.40 -39.94
N ILE A 29 -21.07 4.72 -38.86
CA ILE A 29 -22.22 5.13 -38.05
C ILE A 29 -21.85 6.30 -37.13
N SER A 30 -20.64 6.31 -36.54
CA SER A 30 -20.16 7.46 -35.75
C SER A 30 -20.04 8.73 -36.60
N ASP A 31 -19.58 8.59 -37.85
CA ASP A 31 -19.46 9.71 -38.78
C ASP A 31 -20.82 10.30 -39.19
N VAL A 32 -21.86 9.45 -39.28
CA VAL A 32 -23.24 9.88 -39.56
C VAL A 32 -23.85 10.63 -38.37
N PHE A 33 -23.58 10.20 -37.12
CA PHE A 33 -24.02 10.93 -35.94
C PHE A 33 -23.26 12.24 -35.73
N ALA A 34 -21.97 12.29 -36.09
CA ALA A 34 -21.17 13.50 -35.99
C ALA A 34 -21.58 14.60 -37.01
N GLY A 35 -22.08 14.22 -38.19
CA GLY A 35 -22.51 15.13 -39.24
C GLY A 35 -23.86 15.84 -39.01
N LEU A 36 -24.68 15.36 -38.07
CA LEU A 36 -26.00 15.93 -37.77
C LEU A 36 -25.97 17.03 -36.69
N ILE A 37 -24.85 17.24 -36.00
CA ILE A 37 -24.72 18.24 -34.94
C ILE A 37 -24.41 19.60 -35.55
N SER A 38 -25.46 20.40 -35.75
CA SER A 38 -25.42 21.69 -36.41
C SER A 38 -24.77 22.79 -35.53
N ARG A 39 -24.33 23.89 -36.18
CA ARG A 39 -23.58 25.05 -35.62
C ARG A 39 -24.21 25.80 -34.42
N ASN A 40 -25.33 25.32 -33.84
CA ASN A 40 -25.96 25.95 -32.69
C ASN A 40 -26.43 24.98 -31.59
N GLU A 41 -26.28 23.67 -31.79
CA GLU A 41 -26.74 22.69 -30.81
C GLU A 41 -25.85 22.68 -29.57
N ARG A 42 -26.49 22.59 -28.39
CA ARG A 42 -25.76 22.25 -27.16
C ARG A 42 -25.16 20.88 -27.40
N ILE A 43 -23.86 20.74 -27.13
CA ILE A 43 -23.20 19.44 -27.18
C ILE A 43 -23.92 18.56 -26.18
N ASP A 44 -24.49 17.45 -26.67
CA ASP A 44 -25.03 16.43 -25.79
C ASP A 44 -23.84 15.69 -25.16
N GLN A 45 -23.70 15.84 -23.84
CA GLN A 45 -22.64 15.21 -23.07
C GLN A 45 -22.62 13.68 -23.25
N ASN A 46 -23.78 13.03 -23.29
CA ASN A 46 -23.87 11.58 -23.38
C ASN A 46 -23.50 11.11 -24.79
N ALA A 47 -23.93 11.84 -25.82
CA ALA A 47 -23.56 11.56 -27.19
C ALA A 47 -22.05 11.73 -27.41
N PHE A 48 -21.46 12.79 -26.86
CA PHE A 48 -20.01 13.03 -26.93
C PHE A 48 -19.23 11.93 -26.22
N GLU A 49 -19.61 11.58 -24.99
CA GLU A 49 -18.95 10.55 -24.20
C GLU A 49 -18.96 9.19 -24.91
N SER A 50 -20.11 8.78 -25.45
CA SER A 50 -20.25 7.54 -26.22
C SER A 50 -19.34 7.53 -27.46
N ALA A 51 -19.29 8.64 -28.20
CA ALA A 51 -18.42 8.77 -29.37
C ALA A 51 -16.92 8.75 -28.99
N ALA A 52 -16.54 9.45 -27.92
CA ALA A 52 -15.18 9.48 -27.40
C ALA A 52 -14.73 8.07 -26.97
N LEU A 53 -15.56 7.37 -26.20
CA LEU A 53 -15.29 6.01 -25.75
C LEU A 53 -15.11 5.04 -26.93
N GLY A 54 -15.98 5.14 -27.94
CA GLY A 54 -15.91 4.33 -29.16
C GLY A 54 -14.59 4.52 -29.91
N ARG A 55 -14.16 5.77 -30.13
CA ARG A 55 -12.89 6.07 -30.82
C ARG A 55 -11.67 5.61 -30.04
N VAL A 56 -11.61 5.93 -28.73
CA VAL A 56 -10.49 5.51 -27.88
C VAL A 56 -10.37 3.99 -27.83
N ASN A 57 -11.49 3.27 -27.71
CA ASN A 57 -11.47 1.81 -27.70
C ASN A 57 -11.11 1.20 -29.07
N ALA A 58 -11.47 1.85 -30.19
CA ALA A 58 -11.01 1.43 -31.51
C ALA A 58 -9.48 1.56 -31.67
N LEU A 59 -8.90 2.66 -31.19
CA LEU A 59 -7.43 2.85 -31.17
C LEU A 59 -6.73 1.80 -30.29
N ARG A 60 -7.27 1.53 -29.11
CA ARG A 60 -6.73 0.53 -28.19
C ARG A 60 -6.83 -0.89 -28.76
N ALA A 61 -7.91 -1.21 -29.46
CA ALA A 61 -8.07 -2.50 -30.13
C ALA A 61 -7.01 -2.74 -31.22
N GLN A 62 -6.64 -1.71 -31.99
CA GLN A 62 -5.55 -1.80 -32.98
C GLN A 62 -4.19 -2.14 -32.34
N LEU A 63 -4.02 -1.82 -31.06
CA LEU A 63 -2.81 -2.08 -30.27
C LEU A 63 -2.91 -3.32 -29.38
N SER A 64 -3.96 -4.14 -29.54
CA SER A 64 -4.24 -5.29 -28.66
C SER A 64 -4.34 -4.93 -27.16
N GLN A 65 -4.83 -3.73 -26.85
CA GLN A 65 -5.00 -3.25 -25.48
C GLN A 65 -6.42 -3.48 -24.98
N ARG A 66 -6.58 -3.61 -23.65
CA ARG A 66 -7.89 -3.72 -23.00
C ARG A 66 -8.69 -2.43 -23.22
N PRO A 67 -10.01 -2.50 -23.50
CA PRO A 67 -10.82 -1.31 -23.63
C PRO A 67 -10.91 -0.56 -22.29
N VAL A 68 -11.12 0.75 -22.36
CA VAL A 68 -11.52 1.58 -21.23
C VAL A 68 -13.04 1.63 -21.12
N ALA A 69 -13.55 1.91 -19.92
CA ALA A 69 -14.97 2.11 -19.63
C ALA A 69 -15.23 3.48 -19.00
N VAL A 70 -16.48 3.94 -19.00
CA VAL A 70 -16.87 5.13 -18.22
C VAL A 70 -17.09 4.71 -16.77
N SER A 71 -16.58 5.49 -15.82
CA SER A 71 -16.96 5.36 -14.41
C SER A 71 -18.06 6.36 -14.08
N ASP A 72 -19.25 5.89 -13.73
CA ASP A 72 -20.38 6.74 -13.36
C ASP A 72 -20.04 7.65 -12.16
N GLU A 73 -19.35 7.11 -11.15
CA GLU A 73 -18.92 7.87 -9.96
C GLU A 73 -18.00 9.05 -10.33
N ILE A 74 -17.00 8.79 -11.17
CA ILE A 74 -16.05 9.81 -11.63
C ILE A 74 -16.75 10.80 -12.57
N GLN A 75 -17.66 10.32 -13.40
CA GLN A 75 -18.44 11.15 -14.33
C GLN A 75 -19.29 12.17 -13.55
N VAL A 76 -20.02 11.71 -12.55
CA VAL A 76 -20.80 12.56 -11.64
C VAL A 76 -19.90 13.54 -10.88
N ALA A 77 -18.72 13.12 -10.44
CA ALA A 77 -17.77 14.01 -9.78
C ALA A 77 -17.26 15.12 -10.71
N LEU A 78 -16.90 14.79 -11.96
CA LEU A 78 -16.51 15.76 -12.99
C LEU A 78 -17.61 16.77 -13.30
N GLN A 79 -18.86 16.31 -13.44
CA GLN A 79 -20.02 17.18 -13.64
C GLN A 79 -20.26 18.10 -12.45
N ASN A 80 -20.14 17.59 -11.22
CA ASN A 80 -20.25 18.40 -10.01
C ASN A 80 -19.12 19.43 -9.90
N PHE A 81 -17.89 19.04 -10.23
CA PHE A 81 -16.76 19.95 -10.32
C PHE A 81 -17.06 21.09 -11.31
N ALA A 82 -17.60 20.75 -12.49
CA ALA A 82 -18.01 21.69 -13.51
C ALA A 82 -19.02 22.73 -12.99
N ALA A 83 -20.05 22.26 -12.30
CA ALA A 83 -21.14 23.08 -11.77
C ALA A 83 -20.69 24.12 -10.73
N THR A 84 -19.55 23.89 -10.06
CA THR A 84 -19.00 24.82 -9.06
C THR A 84 -18.11 25.92 -9.65
N ARG A 85 -17.87 25.94 -10.96
CA ARG A 85 -16.92 26.85 -11.61
C ARG A 85 -17.64 27.84 -12.53
N ASN A 86 -17.25 29.11 -12.42
CA ASN A 86 -17.79 30.16 -13.28
C ASN A 86 -17.31 30.04 -14.75
N ARG A 87 -16.06 29.58 -14.96
CA ARG A 87 -15.48 29.36 -16.29
C ARG A 87 -14.55 28.15 -16.26
N LEU A 88 -14.87 27.13 -17.06
CA LEU A 88 -14.06 25.91 -17.14
C LEU A 88 -12.80 26.09 -17.99
N GLY A 89 -12.83 27.00 -18.97
CA GLY A 89 -11.68 27.27 -19.84
C GLY A 89 -10.44 27.81 -19.11
N ASP A 90 -10.65 28.45 -17.95
CA ASP A 90 -9.59 29.00 -17.10
C ASP A 90 -9.15 28.00 -16.00
N THR A 91 -9.72 26.80 -15.96
CA THR A 91 -9.47 25.83 -14.90
C THR A 91 -8.18 25.05 -15.17
N SER A 92 -7.31 24.95 -14.16
CA SER A 92 -6.13 24.08 -14.27
C SER A 92 -6.49 22.61 -14.13
N LEU A 93 -5.87 21.75 -14.93
CA LEU A 93 -6.03 20.28 -14.82
C LEU A 93 -5.62 19.76 -13.43
N ASN A 94 -4.65 20.42 -12.78
CA ASN A 94 -4.28 20.12 -11.39
C ASN A 94 -5.45 20.33 -10.40
N ALA A 95 -6.35 21.28 -10.66
CA ALA A 95 -7.54 21.45 -9.82
C ALA A 95 -8.53 20.30 -10.00
N VAL A 96 -8.65 19.76 -11.22
CA VAL A 96 -9.46 18.56 -11.51
C VAL A 96 -8.88 17.35 -10.78
N PHE A 97 -7.57 17.13 -10.88
CA PHE A 97 -6.90 16.03 -10.18
C PHE A 97 -7.08 16.12 -8.66
N LYS A 98 -6.88 17.29 -8.06
CA LYS A 98 -7.06 17.48 -6.62
C LYS A 98 -8.50 17.19 -6.18
N ASP A 99 -9.51 17.61 -6.95
CA ASP A 99 -10.91 17.33 -6.60
C ASP A 99 -11.23 15.83 -6.72
N LEU A 100 -10.78 15.18 -7.79
CA LEU A 100 -10.99 13.75 -8.00
C LEU A 100 -10.24 12.90 -6.95
N GLN A 101 -8.97 13.15 -6.69
CA GLN A 101 -8.17 12.42 -5.69
C GLN A 101 -8.71 12.61 -4.27
N LYS A 102 -9.27 13.79 -3.96
CA LYS A 102 -9.94 14.03 -2.68
C LYS A 102 -11.19 13.16 -2.50
N ARG A 103 -11.94 12.90 -3.58
CA ARG A 103 -13.16 12.07 -3.55
C ARG A 103 -12.85 10.58 -3.67
N PHE A 104 -11.79 10.25 -4.42
CA PHE A 104 -11.40 8.89 -4.76
C PHE A 104 -9.92 8.66 -4.42
N PRO A 105 -9.60 8.33 -3.15
CA PRO A 105 -8.24 8.06 -2.68
C PRO A 105 -7.44 7.06 -3.54
N GLY A 106 -8.10 6.08 -4.17
CA GLY A 106 -7.44 5.10 -5.03
C GLY A 106 -7.11 5.58 -6.45
N LEU A 107 -7.45 6.83 -6.80
CA LEU A 107 -7.26 7.41 -8.13
C LEU A 107 -5.85 8.02 -8.27
N GLU A 108 -4.83 7.20 -8.09
CA GLU A 108 -3.42 7.61 -8.08
C GLU A 108 -2.88 7.86 -9.50
N GLN A 109 -3.32 7.05 -10.47
CA GLN A 109 -2.88 7.18 -11.84
C GLN A 109 -3.93 7.94 -12.65
N LEU A 110 -3.66 9.22 -12.84
CA LEU A 110 -4.48 10.15 -13.60
C LEU A 110 -3.70 10.72 -14.76
N SER A 111 -4.35 10.78 -15.91
CA SER A 111 -3.97 11.71 -16.97
C SER A 111 -5.20 12.49 -17.39
N ALA A 112 -5.03 13.78 -17.68
CA ALA A 112 -6.10 14.60 -18.21
C ALA A 112 -5.57 15.49 -19.32
N THR A 113 -6.48 15.83 -20.22
CA THR A 113 -6.24 16.82 -21.26
C THR A 113 -7.42 17.79 -21.30
N MET A 114 -7.14 19.03 -21.72
CA MET A 114 -8.14 20.03 -22.02
C MET A 114 -8.01 20.41 -23.49
N LEU A 115 -9.08 20.19 -24.23
CA LEU A 115 -9.14 20.41 -25.67
C LEU A 115 -10.13 21.53 -25.96
N PHE A 116 -9.83 22.34 -26.98
CA PHE A 116 -10.74 23.35 -27.48
C PHE A 116 -10.81 23.27 -29.00
N ASP A 117 -12.03 23.25 -29.54
CA ASP A 117 -12.24 23.24 -30.99
C ASP A 117 -13.58 23.92 -31.34
N PRO A 118 -13.75 24.53 -32.53
CA PRO A 118 -15.05 25.03 -32.97
C PRO A 118 -16.12 23.94 -33.14
N SER A 119 -15.73 22.67 -33.24
CA SER A 119 -16.60 21.54 -33.56
C SER A 119 -16.42 20.34 -32.63
N VAL A 120 -17.47 19.52 -32.49
CA VAL A 120 -17.40 18.24 -31.77
C VAL A 120 -16.39 17.30 -32.43
N VAL A 121 -16.34 17.28 -33.76
CA VAL A 121 -15.43 16.42 -34.53
C VAL A 121 -13.97 16.74 -34.21
N GLY A 122 -13.59 18.02 -34.18
CA GLY A 122 -12.22 18.41 -33.86
C GLY A 122 -11.83 18.13 -32.41
N LEU A 123 -12.78 18.18 -31.46
CA LEU A 123 -12.55 17.70 -30.08
C LEU A 123 -12.24 16.19 -30.05
N LEU A 124 -13.01 15.38 -30.78
CA LEU A 124 -12.79 13.94 -30.87
C LEU A 124 -11.45 13.60 -31.56
N GLU A 125 -11.09 14.29 -32.64
CA GLU A 125 -9.77 14.14 -33.26
C GLU A 125 -8.63 14.58 -32.32
N GLY A 126 -8.89 15.56 -31.45
CA GLY A 126 -7.96 15.93 -30.39
C GLY A 126 -7.70 14.80 -29.40
N LEU A 127 -8.73 14.01 -29.06
CA LEU A 127 -8.59 12.83 -28.21
C LEU A 127 -7.79 11.73 -28.91
N ASP A 128 -7.98 11.50 -30.21
CA ASP A 128 -7.19 10.53 -30.97
C ASP A 128 -5.69 10.84 -30.94
N ARG A 129 -5.33 12.13 -30.91
CA ARG A 129 -3.93 12.61 -30.82
C ARG A 129 -3.38 12.59 -29.40
N TRP A 130 -4.21 12.37 -28.38
CA TRP A 130 -3.76 12.33 -27.00
C TRP A 130 -3.11 10.98 -26.69
N LYS A 131 -1.77 10.99 -26.60
CA LYS A 131 -0.91 9.81 -26.41
C LYS A 131 -1.31 8.86 -25.27
N ASP A 132 -1.97 9.38 -24.23
CA ASP A 132 -2.30 8.57 -23.05
C ASP A 132 -3.53 7.69 -23.29
N THR A 133 -4.36 7.98 -24.31
CA THR A 133 -5.51 7.13 -24.69
C THR A 133 -5.09 5.70 -25.04
N THR A 134 -3.86 5.53 -25.51
CA THR A 134 -3.24 4.24 -25.81
C THR A 134 -2.32 3.73 -24.70
N HIS A 135 -2.38 4.29 -23.49
CA HIS A 135 -1.57 3.80 -22.38
C HIS A 135 -2.26 2.59 -21.72
N PRO A 136 -1.59 1.43 -21.60
CA PRO A 136 -2.24 0.18 -21.21
C PRO A 136 -2.74 0.16 -19.75
N GLU A 137 -2.19 1.02 -18.89
CA GLU A 137 -2.56 1.05 -17.47
C GLU A 137 -3.89 1.77 -17.18
N PHE A 138 -4.40 2.60 -18.09
CA PHE A 138 -5.71 3.24 -17.87
C PHE A 138 -6.84 2.28 -18.18
N GLU A 139 -7.83 2.27 -17.30
CA GLU A 139 -9.01 1.39 -17.35
C GLU A 139 -10.30 2.19 -17.58
N GLN A 140 -10.25 3.50 -17.35
CA GLN A 140 -11.41 4.38 -17.39
C GLN A 140 -11.15 5.62 -18.23
N LEU A 141 -12.19 6.08 -18.93
CA LEU A 141 -12.24 7.35 -19.64
C LEU A 141 -13.52 8.08 -19.24
N ASN A 142 -13.37 9.30 -18.73
CA ASN A 142 -14.46 10.20 -18.40
C ASN A 142 -14.28 11.51 -19.15
N THR A 143 -15.37 12.13 -19.59
CA THR A 143 -15.31 13.35 -20.40
C THR A 143 -16.29 14.40 -19.90
N LEU A 144 -15.94 15.67 -20.05
CA LEU A 144 -16.80 16.79 -19.71
C LEU A 144 -16.72 17.81 -20.84
N VAL A 145 -17.81 18.01 -21.57
CA VAL A 145 -17.92 19.02 -22.62
C VAL A 145 -18.59 20.29 -22.12
N PHE A 146 -18.11 21.43 -22.60
CA PHE A 146 -18.62 22.75 -22.22
C PHE A 146 -18.45 23.75 -23.36
N ARG A 147 -19.07 24.93 -23.23
CA ARG A 147 -18.87 26.04 -24.18
C ARG A 147 -17.89 27.06 -23.61
N ASP A 148 -16.98 27.54 -24.45
CA ASP A 148 -16.02 28.60 -24.15
C ASP A 148 -16.06 29.66 -25.27
N GLY A 149 -16.94 30.65 -25.11
CA GLY A 149 -17.20 31.65 -26.14
C GLY A 149 -17.76 31.02 -27.42
N LEU A 150 -17.03 31.18 -28.53
CA LEU A 150 -17.37 30.60 -29.84
C LEU A 150 -16.84 29.17 -30.02
N ARG A 151 -16.07 28.66 -29.08
CA ARG A 151 -15.47 27.32 -29.12
C ARG A 151 -16.20 26.37 -28.18
N GLN A 152 -16.01 25.10 -28.45
CA GLN A 152 -16.34 24.00 -27.58
C GLN A 152 -15.09 23.60 -26.80
N GLY A 153 -15.26 23.26 -25.53
CA GLY A 153 -14.21 22.74 -24.67
C GLY A 153 -14.52 21.31 -24.26
N CYS A 154 -13.48 20.50 -24.07
CA CYS A 154 -13.58 19.17 -23.48
C CYS A 154 -12.48 18.99 -22.44
N ILE A 155 -12.85 18.56 -21.24
CA ILE A 155 -11.91 17.94 -20.29
C ILE A 155 -12.08 16.44 -20.43
N ALA A 156 -11.03 15.73 -20.79
CA ALA A 156 -11.01 14.27 -20.76
C ALA A 156 -10.05 13.79 -19.68
N VAL A 157 -10.48 12.80 -18.90
CA VAL A 157 -9.71 12.20 -17.80
C VAL A 157 -9.61 10.71 -18.05
N LEU A 158 -8.39 10.21 -18.13
CA LEU A 158 -8.07 8.81 -18.10
C LEU A 158 -7.62 8.45 -16.69
N SER A 159 -8.15 7.34 -16.18
CA SER A 159 -7.86 6.92 -14.81
C SER A 159 -7.69 5.42 -14.67
N ARG A 160 -6.91 5.05 -13.66
CA ARG A 160 -6.86 3.71 -13.09
C ARG A 160 -7.15 3.84 -11.60
N ARG A 161 -8.08 3.03 -11.10
CA ARG A 161 -8.34 2.94 -9.67
C ARG A 161 -7.51 1.79 -9.11
N LEU A 162 -6.54 2.11 -8.26
CA LEU A 162 -5.81 1.07 -7.55
C LEU A 162 -6.74 0.43 -6.50
N PRO A 163 -6.74 -0.90 -6.33
CA PRO A 163 -7.44 -1.55 -5.23
C PRO A 163 -6.91 -1.04 -3.88
N ALA A 164 -7.76 -1.06 -2.85
CA ALA A 164 -7.29 -0.77 -1.49
C ALA A 164 -6.28 -1.83 -1.08
N PHE A 165 -5.23 -1.42 -0.36
CA PHE A 165 -4.22 -2.36 0.11
C PHE A 165 -4.83 -3.37 1.08
N ASP A 166 -4.67 -4.63 0.72
CA ASP A 166 -5.03 -5.80 1.48
C ASP A 166 -3.90 -6.80 1.37
N LEU A 167 -3.35 -7.22 2.51
CA LEU A 167 -2.16 -8.06 2.56
C LEU A 167 -2.45 -9.47 1.99
N GLU A 168 -3.65 -9.99 2.17
CA GLU A 168 -4.04 -11.29 1.61
C GLU A 168 -4.03 -11.25 0.07
N THR A 169 -4.64 -10.21 -0.51
CA THR A 169 -4.64 -9.99 -1.96
C THR A 169 -3.23 -9.72 -2.49
N ALA A 170 -2.43 -8.93 -1.78
CA ALA A 170 -1.04 -8.67 -2.13
C ALA A 170 -0.20 -9.96 -2.15
N ASN A 171 -0.39 -10.86 -1.18
CA ASN A 171 0.24 -12.18 -1.17
C ASN A 171 -0.20 -13.07 -2.34
N ARG A 172 -1.47 -13.01 -2.72
CA ARG A 172 -2.01 -13.85 -3.80
C ARG A 172 -1.62 -13.36 -5.19
N GLU A 173 -1.58 -12.05 -5.41
CA GLU A 173 -1.52 -11.45 -6.75
C GLU A 173 -0.33 -10.51 -6.96
N GLY A 174 0.22 -9.94 -5.89
CA GLY A 174 1.16 -8.82 -5.97
C GLY A 174 0.51 -7.57 -6.58
N GLY A 175 1.33 -6.64 -7.05
CA GLY A 175 0.88 -5.50 -7.84
C GLY A 175 0.80 -4.20 -7.06
N ARG A 176 -0.03 -3.26 -7.57
CA ARG A 176 -0.13 -1.89 -7.05
C ARG A 176 -1.45 -1.69 -6.33
N PHE A 177 -1.36 -1.11 -5.14
CA PHE A 177 -2.50 -0.83 -4.27
C PHE A 177 -2.48 0.63 -3.84
N HIS A 178 -3.60 1.17 -3.39
CA HIS A 178 -3.62 2.43 -2.65
C HIS A 178 -3.76 2.16 -1.15
N LYS A 179 -3.11 2.99 -0.35
CA LYS A 179 -3.25 2.99 1.10
C LYS A 179 -3.54 4.42 1.55
N ILE A 180 -4.44 4.56 2.53
CA ILE A 180 -4.62 5.81 3.25
C ILE A 180 -3.67 5.78 4.44
N CYS A 181 -2.80 6.78 4.53
CA CYS A 181 -1.87 6.91 5.63
C CYS A 181 -2.64 7.09 6.95
N PRO A 182 -2.38 6.26 7.98
CA PRO A 182 -3.05 6.40 9.27
C PRO A 182 -2.65 7.67 10.02
N HIS A 183 -1.50 8.27 9.68
CA HIS A 183 -0.97 9.45 10.36
C HIS A 183 -1.50 10.78 9.80
N CYS A 184 -1.53 10.93 8.47
CA CYS A 184 -1.93 12.19 7.83
C CYS A 184 -3.19 12.11 6.96
N GLY A 185 -3.77 10.93 6.79
CA GLY A 185 -4.96 10.71 5.96
C GLY A 185 -4.72 10.85 4.45
N ALA A 186 -3.49 11.12 4.01
CA ALA A 186 -3.16 11.17 2.59
C ALA A 186 -3.23 9.77 1.97
N ALA A 187 -3.80 9.68 0.76
CA ALA A 187 -3.73 8.49 -0.05
C ALA A 187 -2.39 8.44 -0.79
N HIS A 188 -1.84 7.24 -0.95
CA HIS A 188 -0.67 7.00 -1.78
C HIS A 188 -0.66 5.58 -2.33
N ALA A 189 -0.02 5.41 -3.49
CA ALA A 189 0.22 4.10 -4.07
C ALA A 189 1.35 3.37 -3.34
N ILE A 190 1.21 2.05 -3.23
CA ILE A 190 2.27 1.12 -2.86
C ILE A 190 2.34 0.01 -3.89
N GLU A 191 3.55 -0.47 -4.13
CA GLU A 191 3.83 -1.56 -5.05
C GLU A 191 4.41 -2.74 -4.29
N PHE A 192 3.93 -3.93 -4.62
CA PHE A 192 4.26 -5.16 -3.95
C PHE A 192 4.71 -6.18 -4.99
N ASP A 193 6.02 -6.44 -5.04
CA ASP A 193 6.61 -7.45 -5.91
C ASP A 193 6.88 -8.72 -5.10
N ARG A 194 6.14 -9.78 -5.40
CA ARG A 194 6.27 -11.10 -4.75
C ARG A 194 7.62 -11.78 -5.02
N ARG A 195 8.41 -11.28 -5.97
CA ARG A 195 9.72 -11.84 -6.32
C ARG A 195 10.84 -11.31 -5.45
N HIS A 196 10.59 -10.22 -4.72
CA HIS A 196 11.48 -9.70 -3.70
C HIS A 196 10.90 -10.09 -2.36
N SER A 197 11.72 -10.63 -1.46
CA SER A 197 11.30 -11.16 -0.16
C SER A 197 11.81 -10.34 1.01
N ASP A 198 12.46 -9.21 0.73
CA ASP A 198 13.08 -8.37 1.74
C ASP A 198 12.04 -7.80 2.71
N THR A 199 12.47 -7.53 3.95
CA THR A 199 11.65 -6.82 4.92
C THR A 199 11.30 -5.42 4.39
N LEU A 200 10.00 -5.10 4.37
CA LEU A 200 9.45 -3.84 3.86
C LEU A 200 8.96 -2.97 5.02
N ILE A 201 9.60 -1.81 5.18
CA ILE A 201 9.13 -0.74 6.08
C ILE A 201 8.28 0.22 5.26
N LEU A 202 6.96 0.14 5.42
CA LEU A 202 6.04 0.98 4.65
C LEU A 202 5.97 2.38 5.26
N SER A 203 6.35 3.39 4.49
CA SER A 203 6.34 4.80 4.89
C SER A 203 5.45 5.64 3.99
N CYS A 204 4.75 6.61 4.57
CA CYS A 204 3.91 7.50 3.78
C CYS A 204 4.79 8.50 3.03
N PRO A 205 4.67 8.65 1.69
CA PRO A 205 5.47 9.61 0.94
C PRO A 205 5.10 11.08 1.27
N ASN A 206 3.91 11.33 1.83
CA ASN A 206 3.45 12.68 2.15
C ASN A 206 3.99 13.19 3.49
N CYS A 207 3.91 12.39 4.57
CA CYS A 207 4.42 12.80 5.89
C CYS A 207 5.78 12.17 6.27
N GLY A 208 6.23 11.18 5.50
CA GLY A 208 7.48 10.44 5.73
C GLY A 208 7.44 9.47 6.93
N VAL A 209 6.31 9.38 7.64
CA VAL A 209 6.20 8.55 8.85
C VAL A 209 5.94 7.09 8.46
N PRO A 210 6.70 6.12 9.00
CA PRO A 210 6.42 4.70 8.82
C PRO A 210 5.07 4.31 9.43
N TYR A 211 4.38 3.35 8.82
CA TYR A 211 3.06 2.90 9.26
C TYR A 211 2.85 1.39 9.17
N ASP A 212 3.80 0.63 8.63
CA ASP A 212 3.74 -0.84 8.67
C ASP A 212 5.15 -1.42 8.57
N VAL A 213 5.33 -2.62 9.09
CA VAL A 213 6.55 -3.43 8.93
C VAL A 213 6.08 -4.80 8.48
N ILE A 214 6.46 -5.19 7.27
CA ILE A 214 6.00 -6.42 6.65
C ILE A 214 7.21 -7.23 6.22
N ALA A 215 7.24 -8.52 6.55
CA ALA A 215 8.32 -9.42 6.18
C ALA A 215 7.75 -10.71 5.59
N SER A 216 8.51 -11.35 4.70
CA SER A 216 8.17 -12.68 4.20
C SER A 216 8.39 -13.72 5.30
N ASP A 217 7.46 -14.65 5.45
CA ASP A 217 7.69 -15.86 6.22
C ASP A 217 8.49 -16.88 5.40
N THR A 218 8.92 -17.96 6.07
CA THR A 218 9.63 -19.10 5.45
C THR A 218 8.88 -19.77 4.27
N GLY A 219 7.58 -19.52 4.12
CA GLY A 219 6.74 -19.99 3.02
C GLY A 219 6.63 -19.00 1.85
N GLY A 220 7.26 -17.84 1.94
CA GLY A 220 7.16 -16.79 0.92
C GLY A 220 5.91 -15.92 1.05
N HIS A 221 5.18 -15.99 2.17
CA HIS A 221 4.01 -15.14 2.41
C HIS A 221 4.40 -13.98 3.30
N PHE A 222 4.06 -12.78 2.87
CA PHE A 222 4.24 -11.59 3.66
C PHE A 222 3.26 -11.52 4.82
N ARG A 223 3.77 -11.14 5.98
CA ARG A 223 3.05 -10.97 7.22
C ARG A 223 3.43 -9.65 7.85
N ARG A 224 2.56 -9.06 8.66
CA ARG A 224 2.97 -7.92 9.49
C ARG A 224 3.92 -8.42 10.57
N ALA A 225 4.84 -7.57 11.00
CA ALA A 225 5.78 -7.90 12.07
C ALA A 225 5.08 -8.40 13.35
N THR A 226 3.91 -7.83 13.67
CA THR A 226 3.06 -8.25 14.79
C THR A 226 2.54 -9.68 14.65
N ASP A 227 2.29 -10.14 13.42
CA ASP A 227 1.72 -11.46 13.11
C ASP A 227 2.71 -12.61 13.32
N PHE A 228 4.00 -12.31 13.52
CA PHE A 228 5.02 -13.30 13.85
C PHE A 228 5.03 -13.67 15.35
N LEU A 229 4.45 -12.84 16.23
CA LEU A 229 4.43 -13.07 17.68
C LEU A 229 3.21 -13.92 18.06
N GLU A 230 3.38 -15.24 18.05
CA GLU A 230 2.31 -16.25 18.12
C GLU A 230 1.92 -16.69 19.53
N SER A 231 2.30 -15.95 20.57
CA SER A 231 2.09 -16.31 21.97
C SER A 231 2.87 -17.56 22.43
N PHE A 232 4.07 -17.73 21.89
CA PHE A 232 5.00 -18.79 22.26
C PHE A 232 5.34 -18.78 23.74
N ARG A 233 5.44 -19.97 24.34
CA ARG A 233 5.80 -20.20 25.75
C ARG A 233 6.96 -21.17 25.84
N LEU A 234 7.95 -20.83 26.66
CA LEU A 234 9.03 -21.76 26.97
C LEU A 234 8.51 -22.96 27.77
N PRO A 235 9.09 -24.17 27.60
CA PRO A 235 8.68 -25.35 28.37
C PRO A 235 8.72 -25.13 29.88
N GLU A 236 9.68 -24.34 30.38
CA GLU A 236 9.89 -24.07 31.80
C GLU A 236 9.15 -22.82 32.32
N THR A 237 8.19 -22.27 31.57
CA THR A 237 7.49 -21.01 31.91
C THR A 237 6.93 -21.01 33.35
N GLU A 238 6.36 -22.12 33.81
CA GLU A 238 5.81 -22.26 35.17
C GLU A 238 6.88 -22.21 36.28
N ALA A 239 8.10 -22.67 35.98
CA ALA A 239 9.20 -22.56 36.92
C ALA A 239 9.68 -21.11 37.03
N TYR A 240 9.73 -20.40 35.90
CA TYR A 240 10.15 -19.00 35.85
C TYR A 240 9.16 -18.05 36.51
N ALA A 241 7.85 -18.37 36.49
CA ALA A 241 6.81 -17.55 37.11
C ALA A 241 6.98 -17.36 38.63
N LYS A 242 7.74 -18.24 39.30
CA LYS A 242 8.01 -18.17 40.75
C LYS A 242 9.22 -17.28 41.10
N LEU A 243 9.98 -16.85 40.09
CA LEU A 243 11.18 -16.05 40.30
C LEU A 243 10.81 -14.56 40.47
N PRO A 244 11.59 -13.79 41.23
CA PRO A 244 11.53 -12.33 41.20
C PRO A 244 11.66 -11.80 39.77
N GLU A 245 11.03 -10.68 39.44
CA GLU A 245 10.84 -10.28 38.03
C GLU A 245 12.14 -10.18 37.22
N GLN A 246 13.20 -9.57 37.78
CA GLN A 246 14.50 -9.48 37.10
C GLN A 246 15.18 -10.85 36.95
N ALA A 247 15.03 -11.74 37.94
CA ALA A 247 15.56 -13.10 37.86
C ALA A 247 14.79 -13.93 36.82
N ARG A 248 13.47 -13.71 36.70
CA ARG A 248 12.62 -14.29 35.66
C ARG A 248 13.05 -13.83 34.26
N LEU A 249 13.26 -12.53 34.08
CA LEU A 249 13.80 -11.94 32.84
C LEU A 249 15.12 -12.60 32.44
N LEU A 250 16.07 -12.67 33.39
CA LEU A 250 17.38 -13.27 33.16
C LEU A 250 17.29 -14.77 32.81
N ALA A 251 16.41 -15.51 33.48
CA ALA A 251 16.22 -16.93 33.24
C ALA A 251 15.66 -17.21 31.83
N ILE A 252 14.64 -16.45 31.40
CA ILE A 252 14.05 -16.56 30.06
C ILE A 252 15.08 -16.19 28.98
N TRP A 253 15.75 -15.05 29.14
CA TRP A 253 16.78 -14.61 28.21
C TRP A 253 17.91 -15.65 28.08
N SER A 254 18.39 -16.18 29.20
CA SER A 254 19.42 -17.21 29.22
C SER A 254 18.95 -18.53 28.60
N ALA A 255 17.67 -18.89 28.74
CA ALA A 255 17.12 -20.10 28.13
C ALA A 255 17.11 -20.00 26.61
N VAL A 256 16.66 -18.86 26.05
CA VAL A 256 16.65 -18.62 24.61
C VAL A 256 18.06 -18.64 24.02
N ILE A 257 19.00 -17.89 24.60
CA ILE A 257 20.39 -17.82 24.09
C ILE A 257 21.09 -19.18 24.09
N ARG A 258 20.82 -20.02 25.09
CA ARG A 258 21.42 -21.36 25.18
C ARG A 258 20.76 -22.37 24.23
N ALA A 259 19.50 -22.14 23.87
CA ALA A 259 18.74 -23.04 23.02
C ALA A 259 18.98 -22.78 21.52
N CYS A 260 19.28 -21.54 21.14
CA CYS A 260 19.35 -21.12 19.75
C CYS A 260 20.75 -20.63 19.36
N ASP A 261 21.29 -21.14 18.25
CA ASP A 261 22.52 -20.67 17.64
C ASP A 261 22.24 -19.57 16.60
N TYR A 262 23.13 -18.57 16.55
CA TYR A 262 23.02 -17.50 15.58
C TYR A 262 23.44 -18.00 14.19
N GLU A 263 22.57 -17.82 13.20
CA GLU A 263 22.84 -18.16 11.80
C GLU A 263 22.39 -17.00 10.93
N TYR A 264 23.33 -16.36 10.24
CA TYR A 264 22.96 -15.37 9.21
C TYR A 264 22.10 -16.03 8.17
N ASP A 265 21.04 -15.34 7.73
CA ASP A 265 20.29 -15.74 6.56
C ASP A 265 21.25 -15.98 5.39
N ALA A 266 21.43 -17.26 5.07
CA ALA A 266 22.35 -17.65 4.04
C ALA A 266 21.80 -17.08 2.73
N LYS A 267 22.64 -16.39 1.95
CA LYS A 267 22.40 -16.05 0.53
C LYS A 267 21.99 -17.26 -0.35
N ASN A 268 21.92 -18.46 0.22
CA ASN A 268 21.54 -19.72 -0.37
C ASN A 268 20.04 -20.06 -0.24
N LEU A 269 19.25 -19.31 0.54
CA LEU A 269 17.79 -19.39 0.40
C LEU A 269 17.42 -18.76 -0.94
N LYS A 270 16.81 -19.54 -1.84
CA LYS A 270 16.20 -19.03 -3.09
C LYS A 270 15.12 -17.96 -2.83
N LEU A 271 14.76 -17.75 -1.56
CA LEU A 271 13.68 -16.93 -1.04
C LEU A 271 14.16 -15.66 -0.31
N GLY A 272 15.43 -15.22 -0.45
CA GLY A 272 15.95 -14.00 0.22
C GLY A 272 15.81 -14.00 1.75
N GLU A 273 15.65 -12.82 2.37
CA GLU A 273 15.43 -12.63 3.82
C GLU A 273 14.05 -13.19 4.20
N ALA A 274 13.98 -14.08 5.21
CA ALA A 274 12.71 -14.70 5.59
C ALA A 274 12.60 -14.90 7.10
N TRP A 275 11.62 -14.24 7.69
CA TRP A 275 11.39 -14.30 9.13
C TRP A 275 10.78 -15.64 9.52
N ARG A 276 11.28 -16.18 10.63
CA ARG A 276 10.76 -17.38 11.29
C ARG A 276 9.85 -17.00 12.44
N THR A 277 8.84 -17.82 12.68
CA THR A 277 8.05 -17.68 13.91
C THR A 277 8.86 -18.14 15.13
N PRO A 278 8.53 -17.67 16.34
CA PRO A 278 9.12 -18.16 17.59
C PRO A 278 9.20 -19.69 17.71
N SER A 279 8.13 -20.41 17.34
CA SER A 279 8.12 -21.88 17.39
C SER A 279 9.09 -22.49 16.39
N GLN A 280 9.24 -21.92 15.20
CA GLN A 280 10.22 -22.37 14.21
C GLN A 280 11.64 -22.14 14.73
N THR A 281 11.97 -20.92 15.20
CA THR A 281 13.29 -20.58 15.76
C THR A 281 13.67 -21.49 16.94
N TRP A 282 12.71 -21.77 17.83
CA TRP A 282 12.91 -22.68 18.97
C TRP A 282 13.11 -24.14 18.54
N THR A 283 12.30 -24.62 17.59
CA THR A 283 12.37 -26.02 17.12
C THR A 283 13.65 -26.28 16.32
N ASP A 284 14.01 -25.36 15.43
CA ASP A 284 15.20 -25.45 14.58
C ASP A 284 16.50 -25.15 15.34
N LYS A 285 16.37 -24.53 16.54
CA LYS A 285 17.47 -24.11 17.41
C LYS A 285 18.44 -23.16 16.72
N ARG A 286 17.93 -22.33 15.80
CA ARG A 286 18.71 -21.38 15.01
C ARG A 286 17.85 -20.23 14.51
N GLY A 287 18.48 -19.10 14.27
CA GLY A 287 17.92 -17.90 13.64
C GLY A 287 18.93 -16.77 13.67
N ASP A 288 18.68 -15.72 12.91
CA ASP A 288 19.45 -14.48 12.95
C ASP A 288 18.85 -13.47 13.96
N CYS A 289 19.04 -12.17 13.69
CA CYS A 289 18.76 -11.12 14.66
C CYS A 289 17.27 -10.92 14.89
N GLU A 290 16.46 -10.95 13.83
CA GLU A 290 15.02 -10.84 13.89
C GLU A 290 14.41 -12.09 14.50
N ASP A 291 14.82 -13.28 14.07
CA ASP A 291 14.25 -14.55 14.48
C ASP A 291 14.38 -14.77 15.99
N THR A 292 15.58 -14.50 16.50
CA THR A 292 15.88 -14.67 17.93
C THR A 292 15.26 -13.56 18.77
N SER A 293 15.11 -12.35 18.22
CA SER A 293 14.41 -11.24 18.88
C SER A 293 12.90 -11.49 18.98
N LEU A 294 12.29 -12.01 17.91
CA LEU A 294 10.88 -12.44 17.88
C LEU A 294 10.63 -13.51 18.94
N LEU A 295 11.44 -14.58 18.95
CA LEU A 295 11.34 -15.65 19.93
C LEU A 295 11.43 -15.12 21.37
N LEU A 296 12.43 -14.27 21.65
CA LEU A 296 12.65 -13.74 22.98
C LEU A 296 11.53 -12.81 23.44
N ALA A 297 11.10 -11.87 22.58
CA ALA A 297 10.01 -10.96 22.88
C ALA A 297 8.72 -11.73 23.13
N ASP A 298 8.40 -12.73 22.30
CA ASP A 298 7.18 -13.52 22.44
C ASP A 298 7.18 -14.36 23.73
N ALA A 299 8.32 -14.99 24.07
CA ALA A 299 8.45 -15.72 25.32
C ALA A 299 8.28 -14.82 26.56
N LEU A 300 8.84 -13.61 26.53
CA LEU A 300 8.72 -12.63 27.62
C LEU A 300 7.28 -12.11 27.76
N LEU A 301 6.65 -11.74 26.66
CA LEU A 301 5.25 -11.31 26.62
C LEU A 301 4.33 -12.41 27.17
N SER A 302 4.57 -13.67 26.80
CA SER A 302 3.83 -14.82 27.35
C SER A 302 4.05 -15.05 28.84
N ALA A 303 5.21 -14.66 29.38
CA ALA A 303 5.50 -14.69 30.81
C ALA A 303 4.96 -13.46 31.58
N GLY A 304 4.22 -12.57 30.90
CA GLY A 304 3.68 -11.35 31.48
C GLY A 304 4.73 -10.27 31.73
N ILE A 305 5.84 -10.29 30.99
CA ILE A 305 6.86 -9.23 30.99
C ILE A 305 6.61 -8.34 29.77
N GLU A 306 6.58 -7.04 29.98
CA GLU A 306 6.52 -6.09 28.87
C GLU A 306 7.79 -6.19 28.02
N ALA A 307 7.64 -6.54 26.75
CA ALA A 307 8.74 -6.64 25.82
C ALA A 307 8.33 -6.17 24.42
N ARG A 308 9.32 -5.67 23.67
CA ARG A 308 9.18 -5.26 22.27
C ARG A 308 10.36 -5.80 21.47
N VAL A 309 10.15 -6.07 20.20
CA VAL A 309 11.24 -6.17 19.23
C VAL A 309 11.57 -4.77 18.74
N ALA A 310 12.86 -4.45 18.70
CA ALA A 310 13.38 -3.22 18.15
C ALA A 310 14.15 -3.53 16.87
N VAL A 311 13.90 -2.76 15.82
CA VAL A 311 14.65 -2.79 14.57
C VAL A 311 15.31 -1.43 14.37
N GLY A 312 16.59 -1.42 14.02
CA GLY A 312 17.32 -0.19 13.80
C GLY A 312 18.80 -0.40 13.54
N TRP A 313 19.61 0.54 14.01
CA TRP A 313 21.04 0.55 13.76
C TRP A 313 21.85 0.21 15.02
N ASN A 314 22.72 -0.78 14.92
CA ASN A 314 23.78 -1.04 15.89
C ASN A 314 25.12 -0.45 15.38
N GLN A 315 25.82 0.31 16.23
CA GLN A 315 27.07 0.99 15.83
C GLN A 315 28.21 0.06 15.38
N ARG A 316 28.17 -1.23 15.74
CA ARG A 316 29.24 -2.18 15.42
C ARG A 316 28.96 -2.99 14.16
N ILE A 317 27.70 -3.37 13.93
CA ILE A 317 27.33 -4.31 12.86
C ILE A 317 26.38 -3.75 11.79
N GLY A 318 25.83 -2.53 12.00
CA GLY A 318 24.89 -1.93 11.06
C GLY A 318 23.45 -2.26 11.38
N SER A 319 22.65 -2.58 10.36
CA SER A 319 21.24 -2.97 10.53
C SER A 319 21.13 -4.16 11.46
N HIS A 320 20.23 -4.07 12.45
CA HIS A 320 20.09 -5.08 13.49
C HIS A 320 18.68 -5.10 14.08
N ALA A 321 18.30 -6.25 14.63
CA ALA A 321 17.12 -6.43 15.46
C ALA A 321 17.50 -6.96 16.85
N TRP A 322 16.84 -6.46 17.89
CA TRP A 322 17.06 -6.89 19.27
C TRP A 322 15.76 -6.85 20.08
N CYS A 323 15.72 -7.59 21.19
CA CYS A 323 14.62 -7.50 22.14
C CYS A 323 14.91 -6.45 23.21
N VAL A 324 13.89 -5.70 23.61
CA VAL A 324 13.90 -4.88 24.82
C VAL A 324 12.80 -5.31 25.77
N ALA A 325 13.06 -5.20 27.07
CA ALA A 325 12.08 -5.53 28.11
C ALA A 325 12.07 -4.50 29.23
N ARG A 326 10.91 -4.34 29.87
CA ARG A 326 10.72 -3.46 31.03
C ARG A 326 10.25 -4.25 32.24
N VAL A 327 10.97 -4.11 33.35
CA VAL A 327 10.71 -4.83 34.61
C VAL A 327 11.05 -3.90 35.78
N GLY A 328 10.16 -3.80 36.78
CA GLY A 328 10.40 -2.96 37.97
C GLY A 328 10.68 -1.47 37.66
N GLY A 329 10.18 -0.95 36.53
CA GLY A 329 10.44 0.42 36.06
C GLY A 329 11.77 0.62 35.33
N GLU A 330 12.64 -0.39 35.28
CA GLU A 330 13.89 -0.37 34.52
C GLU A 330 13.70 -1.03 33.15
N GLN A 331 14.49 -0.58 32.17
CA GLN A 331 14.46 -1.08 30.80
C GLN A 331 15.80 -1.69 30.41
N PHE A 332 15.74 -2.81 29.71
CA PHE A 332 16.92 -3.60 29.36
C PHE A 332 16.95 -3.91 27.87
N VAL A 333 18.14 -3.82 27.28
CA VAL A 333 18.45 -4.39 25.97
C VAL A 333 18.88 -5.84 26.16
N LEU A 334 18.15 -6.75 25.55
CA LEU A 334 18.39 -8.19 25.62
C LEU A 334 18.94 -8.65 24.28
N GLU A 335 20.27 -8.70 24.21
CA GLU A 335 20.97 -9.12 23.01
C GLU A 335 21.08 -10.65 22.95
N SER A 336 20.57 -11.26 21.88
CA SER A 336 20.67 -12.70 21.61
C SER A 336 21.85 -13.06 20.68
N THR A 337 22.51 -12.07 20.09
CA THR A 337 23.42 -12.28 18.94
C THR A 337 24.85 -11.78 19.16
N LEU A 338 25.04 -10.51 19.55
CA LEU A 338 26.34 -9.82 19.56
C LEU A 338 27.14 -9.98 20.85
N ARG A 339 26.48 -10.33 21.95
CA ARG A 339 27.08 -10.30 23.28
C ARG A 339 27.62 -11.66 23.68
N ALA A 340 28.94 -11.83 23.57
CA ALA A 340 29.65 -13.02 24.02
C ALA A 340 29.42 -13.32 25.52
N ASP A 341 29.20 -12.29 26.33
CA ASP A 341 28.92 -12.43 27.76
C ASP A 341 27.48 -12.86 28.08
N ALA A 342 26.59 -12.85 27.09
CA ALA A 342 25.25 -13.40 27.25
C ALA A 342 25.25 -14.93 27.40
N ARG A 343 26.31 -15.61 26.91
CA ARG A 343 26.58 -17.04 27.14
C ARG A 343 27.49 -17.30 28.36
N SER A 344 27.84 -16.26 29.12
CA SER A 344 28.60 -16.39 30.37
C SER A 344 27.79 -17.13 31.44
N PRO A 345 28.43 -17.84 32.40
CA PRO A 345 27.76 -18.37 33.58
C PRO A 345 27.03 -17.32 34.43
N ASP A 346 27.43 -16.05 34.32
CA ASP A 346 26.81 -14.91 35.02
C ASP A 346 26.51 -13.78 34.01
N PRO A 347 25.42 -13.90 33.22
CA PRO A 347 25.06 -12.90 32.22
C PRO A 347 24.55 -11.62 32.89
N LYS A 348 25.03 -10.46 32.42
CA LYS A 348 24.65 -9.15 32.98
C LYS A 348 23.65 -8.43 32.08
N LEU A 349 22.49 -8.10 32.65
CA LEU A 349 21.50 -7.24 32.03
C LEU A 349 22.12 -5.88 31.68
N LEU A 350 21.88 -5.42 30.46
CA LEU A 350 22.33 -4.13 29.98
C LEU A 350 21.15 -3.16 30.02
N THR A 351 21.25 -2.12 30.85
CA THR A 351 20.22 -1.09 30.91
C THR A 351 20.19 -0.30 29.60
N VAL A 352 19.00 0.15 29.20
CA VAL A 352 18.85 1.00 28.00
C VAL A 352 19.75 2.23 28.06
N ALA A 353 19.84 2.89 29.23
CA ALA A 353 20.69 4.07 29.40
C ALA A 353 22.17 3.82 29.05
N ALA A 354 22.68 2.63 29.40
CA ALA A 354 24.04 2.19 29.08
C ALA A 354 24.17 1.74 27.60
N ALA A 355 23.11 1.17 27.03
CA ALA A 355 23.07 0.71 25.63
C ALA A 355 22.88 1.84 24.60
N ALA A 356 22.33 2.98 25.02
CA ALA A 356 21.78 4.01 24.15
C ALA A 356 22.77 4.63 23.14
N GLY A 357 24.09 4.54 23.38
CA GLY A 357 25.11 4.98 22.44
C GLY A 357 25.40 3.97 21.31
N GLU A 358 25.02 2.72 21.49
CA GLU A 358 25.32 1.60 20.59
C GLU A 358 24.07 1.10 19.84
N TYR A 359 22.93 1.07 20.53
CA TYR A 359 21.65 0.58 20.02
C TYR A 359 20.72 1.75 19.72
N LEU A 360 20.49 1.98 18.43
CA LEU A 360 19.77 3.12 17.91
C LEU A 360 18.48 2.66 17.22
N PRO A 361 17.37 2.50 17.96
CA PRO A 361 16.13 1.96 17.42
C PRO A 361 15.47 2.94 16.46
N GLU A 362 14.85 2.40 15.42
CA GLU A 362 14.06 3.17 14.45
C GLU A 362 12.58 2.82 14.53
N GLN A 363 12.27 1.55 14.77
CA GLN A 363 10.92 1.02 14.89
C GLN A 363 10.88 0.00 16.02
N LEU A 364 9.77 -0.06 16.73
CA LEU A 364 9.50 -1.11 17.69
C LEU A 364 8.19 -1.81 17.34
N PHE A 365 8.01 -3.03 17.78
CA PHE A 365 6.72 -3.71 17.73
C PHE A 365 6.59 -4.75 18.84
N ASP A 366 5.34 -5.03 19.22
CA ASP A 366 4.94 -6.15 20.05
C ASP A 366 3.74 -6.88 19.39
N ARG A 367 3.01 -7.71 20.14
CA ARG A 367 1.85 -8.45 19.60
C ARG A 367 0.70 -7.54 19.16
N GLU A 368 0.57 -6.36 19.76
CA GLU A 368 -0.61 -5.51 19.61
C GLU A 368 -0.36 -4.30 18.72
N ALA A 369 0.87 -3.80 18.69
CA ALA A 369 1.15 -2.52 18.08
C ALA A 369 2.54 -2.43 17.45
N LEU A 370 2.62 -1.53 16.48
CA LEU A 370 3.84 -0.97 15.94
C LEU A 370 4.09 0.39 16.61
N TYR A 371 5.36 0.76 16.77
CA TYR A 371 5.76 2.01 17.39
C TYR A 371 6.80 2.71 16.54
N PHE A 372 6.49 3.94 16.16
CA PHE A 372 7.29 4.72 15.22
C PHE A 372 7.65 6.08 15.80
N ARG A 373 8.74 6.67 15.31
CA ARG A 373 9.06 8.07 15.62
C ARG A 373 8.22 8.99 14.73
N PRO A 374 7.47 9.96 15.28
CA PRO A 374 6.54 10.79 14.51
C PRO A 374 7.22 11.78 13.54
N LYS A 375 8.53 11.99 13.65
CA LYS A 375 9.30 12.78 12.67
C LYS A 375 10.08 11.86 11.75
N ALA A 376 9.67 11.86 10.49
CA ALA A 376 10.45 11.33 9.40
C ALA A 376 11.86 11.94 9.43
N ARG A 377 12.85 11.09 9.26
CA ARG A 377 14.24 11.49 9.21
C ARG A 377 14.65 11.85 7.79
N ALA A 378 15.69 12.67 7.63
CA ALA A 378 16.43 12.66 6.37
C ALA A 378 17.14 11.30 6.22
N VAL A 379 17.21 10.77 5.00
CA VAL A 379 17.78 9.45 4.66
C VAL A 379 19.21 9.22 5.20
N ASN A 380 19.94 10.29 5.53
CA ASN A 380 21.33 10.23 5.99
C ASN A 380 21.53 10.58 7.48
N ASP A 381 20.47 10.88 8.22
CA ASP A 381 20.61 11.18 9.64
C ASP A 381 20.76 9.87 10.44
N ARG A 382 21.68 9.84 11.41
CA ARG A 382 21.79 8.72 12.38
C ARG A 382 20.67 8.79 13.41
N PRO A 383 20.23 7.65 14.00
CA PRO A 383 19.17 7.73 14.98
C PRO A 383 19.60 8.47 16.21
N PRO A 384 18.79 9.45 16.68
CA PRO A 384 19.07 10.04 17.96
C PRO A 384 19.02 8.92 18.99
N ARG A 385 19.96 9.03 19.93
CA ARG A 385 20.06 8.23 21.13
C ARG A 385 18.66 7.98 21.70
N CYS A 386 18.33 6.73 22.00
CA CYS A 386 17.10 6.36 22.67
C CYS A 386 17.44 5.90 24.08
N ASP A 387 17.03 6.67 25.07
CA ASP A 387 17.13 6.32 26.48
C ASP A 387 15.82 5.73 27.05
N ASP A 388 14.71 5.79 26.30
CA ASP A 388 13.43 5.21 26.68
C ASP A 388 12.68 4.58 25.48
N TYR A 389 12.44 3.27 25.54
CA TYR A 389 11.72 2.50 24.52
C TYR A 389 10.19 2.53 24.70
N TRP A 390 9.69 3.10 25.79
CA TRP A 390 8.27 3.20 26.12
C TRP A 390 7.76 4.64 26.26
N ASP A 391 8.61 5.66 26.09
CA ASP A 391 8.19 7.06 26.13
C ASP A 391 7.28 7.40 24.94
N ALA A 392 6.02 7.71 25.22
CA ALA A 392 5.01 8.10 24.24
C ALA A 392 5.31 9.45 23.56
N ALA A 393 6.21 10.28 24.12
CA ALA A 393 6.70 11.47 23.45
C ALA A 393 7.68 11.15 22.31
N ILE A 394 8.34 9.99 22.39
CA ILE A 394 9.28 9.48 21.37
C ILE A 394 8.54 8.57 20.38
N TRP A 395 7.68 7.69 20.89
CA TRP A 395 7.07 6.59 20.16
C TRP A 395 5.57 6.79 19.98
N SER A 396 5.13 6.92 18.74
CA SER A 396 3.72 6.91 18.35
C SER A 396 3.28 5.47 18.09
N GLU A 397 2.32 5.02 18.89
CA GLU A 397 1.68 3.71 18.76
C GLU A 397 0.73 3.68 17.56
N LEU A 398 0.81 2.62 16.77
CA LEU A 398 -0.12 2.29 15.70
C LEU A 398 -0.56 0.84 15.85
N ARG A 399 -1.86 0.63 16.04
CA ARG A 399 -2.47 -0.70 16.05
C ARG A 399 -2.93 -1.05 14.63
N PRO A 400 -2.36 -2.10 13.99
CA PRO A 400 -2.62 -2.43 12.59
C PRO A 400 -4.03 -2.98 12.28
#